data_AF-A0A9P5CUI5-F1
#
_entry.id   AF-A0A9P5CUI5-F1
#
_cell.length_a   1.000
_cell.length_b   1.000
_cell.length_c   1.000
_cell.angle_alpha   90.00
_cell.angle_beta   90.00
_cell.angle_gamma   90.00
#
_symmetry.space_group_name_H-M   'P 1'
#
loop_
_entity.id
_entity.type
_entity.pdbx_description
1 polymer ?
#
loop_
_entity_poly.entity_id
_entity_poly.type
_entity_poly.pdbx_seq_one_letter_code
_entity_poly.pdbx_strand_id
1 'polypeptide(L)'
;MAPTSPSASASYKKKDGTLAISSDLQSITWTPKNGSDSLLSLQTASVTNLQQTPVNNPKVMLKIFVQGPPGQGQSQESAAPVPYVFTFTSPSNARTEADAIKEALNTIIQNTKLAQMPTRDGTPTAPAAAAKPPWYDDNRLKADMALQQSLLNSNEGLKRVFAESLRTKPASVTHGQLVSQFWSSRIHLLRAHAIEKSQEQGAYNVLSTVKPRVEDKRRLNLSKEQIQLIFSQHPLVKKVYDENVPKVAEEIFWSQFFQSRLFKKLRGERITDADPTDSLLDKYLKYDENTGQPANEFERVPHLINLEGNEENVSQRQGNRPSFDMRPTPVDKVPIIRTLNSLSEKIMRNVAPADQHLANAENADREVYNELQLRDLREQEEQKRIMLNIRDQSRFFSEGNAGEIKKEQVVAKQDPTASLNMLRSDFSRTYIDTPQVKLSRLVEPEDGDSSDEEQSKPKKEPVGSKASLASAKSQIFGIIGQRKAQADPESSSSTCGLSQTIFDRLALTHATTTEFLTQFWNAFLSGNPDRASEIASMVESLNRAMDRINEVAKAAEAERQVELDKLKKHAREVMASTGRRIRLAEVDGGEKVVKQLMGPTINALSKATAEYQKALAQQTAEGQS
;
A
#
# COMPACT_ATOMS: atom_id res chain seq x y z
N MET A 1 -25.27 -15.45 -40.51
CA MET A 1 -24.74 -15.02 -41.82
C MET A 1 -23.40 -14.36 -41.55
N ALA A 2 -22.29 -14.93 -42.03
CA ALA A 2 -20.96 -14.36 -41.82
C ALA A 2 -20.84 -13.04 -42.61
N PRO A 3 -20.18 -11.99 -42.08
CA PRO A 3 -19.98 -10.75 -42.83
C PRO A 3 -19.16 -11.05 -44.09
N THR A 4 -19.74 -10.75 -45.25
CA THR A 4 -19.08 -10.88 -46.54
C THR A 4 -17.92 -9.88 -46.58
N SER A 5 -16.68 -10.37 -46.67
CA SER A 5 -15.51 -9.51 -46.84
C SER A 5 -15.58 -8.78 -48.19
N PRO A 6 -15.38 -7.45 -48.23
CA PRO A 6 -15.40 -6.70 -49.48
C PRO A 6 -14.20 -7.09 -50.36
N SER A 7 -14.47 -7.41 -51.62
CA SER A 7 -13.48 -7.70 -52.65
C SER A 7 -13.83 -6.96 -53.94
N ALA A 8 -12.81 -6.54 -54.69
CA ALA A 8 -12.98 -5.72 -55.90
C ALA A 8 -11.92 -6.04 -56.95
N SER A 9 -12.26 -5.84 -58.23
CA SER A 9 -11.28 -5.97 -59.32
C SER A 9 -10.50 -4.66 -59.49
N ALA A 10 -9.20 -4.70 -59.29
CA ALA A 10 -8.33 -3.53 -59.35
C ALA A 10 -6.96 -3.84 -59.96
N SER A 11 -6.48 -2.91 -60.78
CA SER A 11 -5.12 -2.91 -61.31
C SER A 11 -4.15 -2.19 -60.37
N TYR A 12 -2.98 -2.80 -60.16
CA TYR A 12 -1.87 -2.25 -59.40
C TYR A 12 -0.60 -2.33 -60.25
N LYS A 13 0.15 -1.23 -60.38
CA LYS A 13 1.35 -1.12 -61.25
C LYS A 13 1.12 -1.70 -62.67
N LYS A 14 -0.02 -1.37 -63.30
CA LYS A 14 -0.43 -1.84 -64.64
C LYS A 14 -0.68 -3.35 -64.76
N LYS A 15 -0.77 -4.09 -63.65
CA LYS A 15 -1.19 -5.50 -63.63
C LYS A 15 -2.62 -5.57 -63.11
N ASP A 16 -3.49 -6.30 -63.79
CA ASP A 16 -4.87 -6.54 -63.36
C ASP A 16 -4.92 -7.63 -62.29
N GLY A 17 -5.77 -7.44 -61.27
CA GLY A 17 -5.91 -8.37 -60.16
C GLY A 17 -7.16 -8.11 -59.31
N THR A 18 -7.26 -8.82 -58.20
CA THR A 18 -8.34 -8.70 -57.22
C THR A 18 -7.78 -8.18 -55.91
N LEU A 19 -8.35 -7.11 -55.37
CA LEU A 19 -8.07 -6.57 -54.05
C LEU A 19 -9.12 -7.10 -53.07
N ALA A 20 -8.70 -7.77 -52.01
CA ALA A 20 -9.59 -8.31 -50.98
C ALA A 20 -9.11 -7.94 -49.58
N ILE A 21 -10.05 -7.62 -48.70
CA ILE A 21 -9.79 -7.50 -47.26
C ILE A 21 -10.04 -8.87 -46.64
N SER A 22 -9.09 -9.37 -45.83
CA SER A 22 -9.23 -10.66 -45.15
C SER A 22 -10.44 -10.65 -44.20
N SER A 23 -11.04 -11.82 -43.97
CA SER A 23 -12.19 -11.97 -43.07
C SER A 23 -11.88 -11.57 -41.62
N ASP A 24 -10.60 -11.59 -41.24
CA ASP A 24 -10.11 -11.12 -39.93
C ASP A 24 -9.99 -9.58 -39.83
N LEU A 25 -10.19 -8.84 -40.93
CA LEU A 25 -9.98 -7.38 -41.05
C LEU A 25 -8.56 -6.91 -40.69
N GLN A 26 -7.59 -7.83 -40.63
CA GLN A 26 -6.20 -7.53 -40.25
C GLN A 26 -5.29 -7.32 -41.46
N SER A 27 -5.63 -7.91 -42.61
CA SER A 27 -4.79 -7.80 -43.81
C SER A 27 -5.58 -7.42 -45.07
N ILE A 28 -4.92 -6.67 -45.94
CA ILE A 28 -5.37 -6.31 -47.29
C ILE A 28 -4.47 -7.09 -48.25
N THR A 29 -5.06 -7.92 -49.10
CA THR A 29 -4.32 -8.73 -50.08
C THR A 29 -4.71 -8.33 -51.50
N TRP A 30 -3.70 -8.20 -52.37
CA TRP A 30 -3.91 -8.03 -53.81
C TRP A 30 -3.31 -9.21 -54.56
N THR A 31 -4.14 -9.85 -55.39
CA THR A 31 -3.79 -11.04 -56.17
C THR A 31 -3.89 -10.74 -57.68
N PRO A 32 -2.79 -10.85 -58.46
CA PRO A 32 -2.83 -10.65 -59.91
C PRO A 32 -3.64 -11.74 -60.63
N LYS A 33 -4.33 -11.38 -61.72
CA LYS A 33 -5.15 -12.30 -62.54
C LYS A 33 -4.31 -13.30 -63.34
N ASN A 34 -3.08 -12.94 -63.70
CA ASN A 34 -2.13 -13.76 -64.46
C ASN A 34 -0.77 -13.80 -63.72
N GLY A 35 -0.51 -14.86 -62.94
CA GLY A 35 0.82 -15.20 -62.37
C GLY A 35 0.83 -15.33 -60.83
N SER A 36 1.26 -16.48 -60.32
CA SER A 36 1.25 -16.86 -58.88
C SER A 36 2.26 -16.13 -57.99
N ASP A 37 3.19 -15.35 -58.55
CA ASP A 37 4.44 -14.99 -57.84
C ASP A 37 4.48 -13.53 -57.35
N SER A 38 3.35 -12.82 -57.27
CA SER A 38 3.33 -11.43 -56.75
C SER A 38 2.09 -11.15 -55.92
N LEU A 39 1.98 -11.82 -54.77
CA LEU A 39 0.97 -11.50 -53.76
C LEU A 39 1.45 -10.31 -52.92
N LEU A 40 0.74 -9.18 -53.01
CA LEU A 40 0.99 -8.02 -52.14
C LEU A 40 0.07 -8.14 -50.91
N SER A 41 0.65 -8.23 -49.72
CA SER A 41 -0.09 -8.24 -48.45
C SER A 41 0.29 -7.01 -47.61
N LEU A 42 -0.70 -6.24 -47.20
CA LEU A 42 -0.55 -5.03 -46.36
C LEU A 42 -1.30 -5.24 -45.04
N GLN A 43 -0.71 -4.83 -43.92
CA GLN A 43 -1.37 -4.89 -42.60
C GLN A 43 -2.29 -3.68 -42.40
N THR A 44 -3.55 -3.89 -42.00
CA THR A 44 -4.51 -2.79 -41.82
C THR A 44 -4.09 -1.83 -40.70
N ALA A 45 -3.40 -2.33 -39.66
CA ALA A 45 -2.84 -1.52 -38.57
C ALA A 45 -1.76 -0.52 -39.03
N SER A 46 -1.11 -0.76 -40.17
CA SER A 46 -0.06 0.11 -40.72
C SER A 46 -0.60 1.19 -41.67
N VAL A 47 -1.92 1.23 -41.90
CA VAL A 47 -2.56 2.20 -42.80
C VAL A 47 -2.79 3.52 -42.06
N THR A 48 -2.22 4.60 -42.58
CA THR A 48 -2.28 5.93 -41.96
C THR A 48 -3.37 6.82 -42.57
N ASN A 49 -3.49 6.81 -43.90
CA ASN A 49 -4.40 7.67 -44.64
C ASN A 49 -4.90 6.99 -45.93
N LEU A 50 -6.07 7.40 -46.41
CA LEU A 50 -6.73 6.90 -47.61
C LEU A 50 -7.16 8.08 -48.49
N GLN A 51 -6.86 8.02 -49.78
CA GLN A 51 -7.32 9.00 -50.77
C GLN A 51 -8.04 8.30 -51.91
N GLN A 52 -9.21 8.82 -52.30
CA GLN A 52 -9.97 8.32 -53.44
C GLN A 52 -10.20 9.45 -54.44
N THR A 53 -10.23 9.13 -55.72
CA THR A 53 -10.54 10.10 -56.77
C THR A 53 -11.96 10.68 -56.63
N PRO A 54 -12.17 11.98 -56.90
CA PRO A 54 -13.49 12.61 -56.86
C PRO A 54 -14.44 12.03 -57.92
N VAL A 55 -15.74 12.24 -57.72
CA VAL A 55 -16.83 11.64 -58.54
C VAL A 55 -16.78 12.07 -60.02
N ASN A 56 -16.20 13.24 -60.31
CA ASN A 56 -16.11 13.79 -61.67
C ASN A 56 -14.99 13.17 -62.54
N ASN A 57 -14.15 12.29 -61.99
CA ASN A 57 -13.03 11.69 -62.73
C ASN A 57 -13.42 10.31 -63.31
N PRO A 58 -13.27 10.07 -64.63
CA PRO A 58 -13.60 8.79 -65.25
C PRO A 58 -12.74 7.62 -64.75
N LYS A 59 -11.56 7.89 -64.15
CA LYS A 59 -10.71 6.85 -63.54
C LYS A 59 -10.93 6.79 -62.02
N VAL A 60 -11.44 5.65 -61.55
CA VAL A 60 -11.62 5.38 -60.12
C VAL A 60 -10.33 4.81 -59.53
N MET A 61 -9.65 5.57 -58.67
CA MET A 61 -8.43 5.14 -57.98
C MET A 61 -8.57 5.27 -56.46
N LEU A 62 -8.03 4.30 -55.72
CA LEU A 62 -7.84 4.33 -54.27
C LEU A 62 -6.34 4.28 -53.97
N LYS A 63 -5.87 5.30 -53.25
CA LYS A 63 -4.48 5.44 -52.80
C LYS A 63 -4.43 5.19 -51.29
N ILE A 64 -3.72 4.14 -50.90
CA ILE A 64 -3.54 3.68 -49.52
C ILE A 64 -2.15 4.08 -49.06
N PHE A 65 -2.04 4.83 -47.96
CA PHE A 65 -0.76 5.20 -47.37
C PHE A 65 -0.42 4.25 -46.22
N VAL A 66 0.68 3.52 -46.36
CA VAL A 66 1.17 2.57 -45.35
C VAL A 66 2.46 3.09 -44.74
N GLN A 67 2.58 3.00 -43.41
CA GLN A 67 3.82 3.36 -42.71
C GLN A 67 4.91 2.34 -43.08
N GLY A 68 6.02 2.84 -43.64
CA GLY A 68 7.13 1.98 -44.08
C GLY A 68 7.82 1.27 -42.92
N PRO A 69 8.53 0.15 -43.16
CA PRO A 69 9.34 -0.50 -42.14
C PRO A 69 10.46 0.44 -41.66
N PRO A 70 10.86 0.38 -40.38
CA PRO A 70 11.92 1.23 -39.85
C PRO A 70 13.23 0.92 -40.57
N GLY A 71 13.79 1.92 -41.25
CA GLY A 71 15.19 1.90 -41.65
C GLY A 71 16.06 1.96 -40.38
N GLN A 72 17.17 1.23 -40.37
CA GLN A 72 18.11 1.22 -39.24
C GLN A 72 18.48 2.68 -38.85
N GLY A 73 18.03 3.10 -37.67
CA GLY A 73 18.45 4.35 -37.03
C GLY A 73 17.45 5.50 -36.96
N GLN A 74 16.16 5.33 -37.26
CA GLN A 74 15.15 6.38 -37.02
C GLN A 74 13.96 5.87 -36.20
N SER A 75 13.52 6.70 -35.23
CA SER A 75 12.37 6.46 -34.37
C SER A 75 11.06 6.35 -35.15
N GLN A 76 10.15 5.54 -34.62
CA GLN A 76 8.93 5.01 -35.26
C GLN A 76 7.96 6.06 -35.82
N GLU A 77 8.14 7.34 -35.49
CA GLU A 77 7.24 8.44 -35.88
C GLU A 77 7.72 9.27 -37.10
N SER A 78 8.91 9.02 -37.66
CA SER A 78 9.47 9.83 -38.77
C SER A 78 9.58 9.13 -40.13
N ALA A 79 9.09 7.89 -40.27
CA ALA A 79 9.10 7.19 -41.57
C ALA A 79 8.01 7.73 -42.52
N ALA A 80 8.43 8.28 -43.67
CA ALA A 80 7.49 8.82 -44.67
C ALA A 80 6.50 7.73 -45.16
N PRO A 81 5.18 8.00 -45.21
CA PRO A 81 4.19 7.01 -45.65
C PRO A 81 4.39 6.59 -47.11
N VAL A 82 4.45 5.28 -47.37
CA VAL A 82 4.59 4.70 -48.72
C VAL A 82 3.21 4.61 -49.39
N PRO A 83 2.99 5.24 -50.55
CA PRO A 83 1.70 5.23 -51.23
C PRO A 83 1.53 4.02 -52.18
N TYR A 84 0.44 3.28 -52.00
CA TYR A 84 -0.03 2.22 -52.90
C TYR A 84 -1.27 2.68 -53.67
N VAL A 85 -1.20 2.73 -55.01
CA VAL A 85 -2.29 3.22 -55.87
C VAL A 85 -2.96 2.06 -56.61
N PHE A 86 -4.24 1.84 -56.33
CA PHE A 86 -5.09 0.84 -56.99
C PHE A 86 -6.07 1.53 -57.93
N THR A 87 -6.18 1.07 -59.17
CA THR A 87 -7.15 1.59 -60.16
C THR A 87 -8.21 0.52 -60.40
N PHE A 88 -9.48 0.82 -60.11
CA PHE A 88 -10.57 -0.15 -60.22
C PHE A 88 -10.98 -0.35 -61.68
N THR A 89 -11.09 -1.61 -62.11
CA THR A 89 -11.27 -2.00 -63.51
C THR A 89 -12.61 -2.68 -63.80
N SER A 90 -13.51 -2.76 -62.81
CA SER A 90 -14.83 -3.40 -62.96
C SER A 90 -15.72 -2.65 -63.98
N PRO A 91 -16.23 -3.30 -65.04
CA PRO A 91 -16.93 -2.64 -66.16
C PRO A 91 -18.21 -1.89 -65.81
N SER A 92 -18.90 -2.26 -64.72
CA SER A 92 -20.19 -1.69 -64.31
C SER A 92 -20.22 -1.15 -62.88
N ASN A 93 -19.38 -1.67 -61.97
CA ASN A 93 -19.46 -1.43 -60.52
C ASN A 93 -18.17 -0.87 -59.90
N ALA A 94 -17.22 -0.36 -60.69
CA ALA A 94 -15.91 0.10 -60.18
C ALA A 94 -16.01 1.15 -59.05
N ARG A 95 -17.04 2.01 -59.08
CA ARG A 95 -17.23 3.04 -58.05
C ARG A 95 -17.81 2.48 -56.75
N THR A 96 -18.85 1.65 -56.85
CA THR A 96 -19.50 1.03 -55.68
C THR A 96 -18.56 0.08 -54.94
N GLU A 97 -17.74 -0.67 -55.68
CA GLU A 97 -16.69 -1.52 -55.12
C GLU A 97 -15.58 -0.71 -54.41
N ALA A 98 -15.17 0.43 -55.00
CA ALA A 98 -14.17 1.30 -54.39
C ALA A 98 -14.69 1.99 -53.12
N ASP A 99 -15.96 2.40 -53.11
CA ASP A 99 -16.60 3.00 -51.93
C ASP A 99 -16.77 1.98 -50.80
N ALA A 100 -17.16 0.73 -51.11
CA ALA A 100 -17.28 -0.35 -50.12
C ALA A 100 -15.93 -0.71 -49.46
N ILE A 101 -14.85 -0.80 -50.24
CA ILE A 101 -13.50 -1.05 -49.68
C ILE A 101 -13.03 0.14 -48.83
N LYS A 102 -13.28 1.38 -49.28
CA LYS A 102 -12.91 2.58 -48.53
C LYS A 102 -13.65 2.68 -47.20
N GLU A 103 -14.95 2.39 -47.18
CA GLU A 103 -15.76 2.42 -45.95
C GLU A 103 -15.30 1.37 -44.93
N ALA A 104 -15.00 0.16 -45.40
CA ALA A 104 -14.44 -0.89 -44.55
C ALA A 104 -13.09 -0.48 -43.94
N LEU A 105 -12.18 0.10 -44.73
CA LEU A 105 -10.88 0.55 -44.23
C LEU A 105 -10.99 1.77 -43.30
N ASN A 106 -11.88 2.73 -43.57
CA ASN A 106 -12.12 3.87 -42.69
C ASN A 106 -12.62 3.42 -41.31
N THR A 107 -13.52 2.44 -41.26
CA THR A 107 -14.03 1.86 -40.01
C THR A 107 -12.90 1.22 -39.21
N ILE A 108 -11.99 0.48 -39.87
CA ILE A 108 -10.83 -0.13 -39.22
C ILE A 108 -9.88 0.95 -38.68
N ILE A 109 -9.55 1.98 -39.47
CA ILE A 109 -8.67 3.08 -39.05
C ILE A 109 -9.26 3.85 -37.86
N GLN A 110 -10.58 4.09 -37.83
CA GLN A 110 -11.24 4.73 -36.70
C GLN A 110 -11.15 3.87 -35.43
N ASN A 111 -11.38 2.57 -35.54
CA ASN A 111 -11.24 1.64 -34.41
C ASN A 111 -9.79 1.59 -33.89
N THR A 112 -8.80 1.61 -34.77
CA THR A 112 -7.38 1.66 -34.38
C THR A 112 -7.03 2.99 -33.70
N LYS A 113 -7.54 4.13 -34.18
CA LYS A 113 -7.34 5.44 -33.55
C LYS A 113 -7.98 5.55 -32.17
N LEU A 114 -9.18 4.98 -31.99
CA LEU A 114 -9.85 4.93 -30.68
C LEU A 114 -9.09 4.06 -29.68
N ALA A 115 -8.47 2.97 -30.13
CA ALA A 115 -7.59 2.14 -29.30
C ALA A 115 -6.25 2.82 -28.95
N GLN A 116 -5.86 3.89 -29.65
CA GLN A 116 -4.60 4.62 -29.47
C GLN A 116 -4.76 5.99 -28.79
N MET A 117 -5.97 6.39 -28.34
CA MET A 117 -6.15 7.64 -27.58
C MET A 117 -5.83 7.44 -26.09
N PRO A 118 -4.79 8.08 -25.54
CA PRO A 118 -4.55 8.11 -24.10
C PRO A 118 -5.48 9.12 -23.43
N THR A 119 -6.05 8.75 -22.28
CA THR A 119 -6.74 9.67 -21.36
C THR A 119 -5.80 10.81 -20.98
N ARG A 120 -6.15 12.03 -21.38
CA ARG A 120 -5.39 13.25 -21.15
C ARG A 120 -5.97 13.94 -19.91
N ASP A 121 -5.23 13.93 -18.80
CA ASP A 121 -5.38 14.91 -17.74
C ASP A 121 -4.01 15.30 -17.16
N GLY A 122 -3.77 16.62 -17.11
CA GLY A 122 -2.88 17.34 -16.20
C GLY A 122 -1.40 16.97 -16.03
N THR A 123 -0.51 17.85 -16.54
CA THR A 123 0.88 18.15 -16.12
C THR A 123 1.97 17.04 -16.22
N PRO A 124 3.08 17.28 -16.96
CA PRO A 124 4.18 16.32 -17.08
C PRO A 124 5.26 16.58 -16.02
N THR A 125 5.18 15.87 -14.91
CA THR A 125 6.35 15.56 -14.09
C THR A 125 6.31 14.09 -13.69
N ALA A 126 7.25 13.33 -14.26
CA ALA A 126 7.80 12.02 -13.87
C ALA A 126 7.80 11.02 -15.04
N PRO A 127 8.91 10.29 -15.26
CA PRO A 127 8.96 9.21 -16.24
C PRO A 127 8.02 8.07 -15.81
N ALA A 128 7.56 7.31 -16.81
CA ALA A 128 6.62 6.21 -16.67
C ALA A 128 6.87 5.36 -15.41
N ALA A 129 5.97 5.48 -14.43
CA ALA A 129 5.92 4.56 -13.32
C ALA A 129 5.66 3.17 -13.88
N ALA A 130 6.55 2.22 -13.56
CA ALA A 130 6.23 0.80 -13.57
C ALA A 130 4.79 0.61 -13.04
N ALA A 131 3.97 -0.17 -13.75
CA ALA A 131 2.58 -0.41 -13.36
C ALA A 131 2.53 -0.67 -11.85
N LYS A 132 1.96 0.27 -11.09
CA LYS A 132 1.95 0.19 -9.63
C LYS A 132 1.38 -1.16 -9.23
N PRO A 133 1.95 -1.86 -8.22
CA PRO A 133 1.47 -3.17 -7.83
C PRO A 133 -0.05 -3.12 -7.62
N PRO A 134 -0.81 -4.16 -8.00
CA PRO A 134 -2.28 -4.16 -7.90
C PRO A 134 -2.86 -3.77 -6.54
N TRP A 135 -2.07 -3.89 -5.48
CA TRP A 135 -2.38 -3.63 -4.08
C TRP A 135 -2.16 -2.16 -3.66
N TYR A 136 -1.61 -1.32 -4.54
CA TYR A 136 -1.57 0.14 -4.37
C TYR A 136 -2.86 0.83 -4.84
N ASP A 137 -3.73 0.13 -5.57
CA ASP A 137 -5.01 0.67 -6.02
C ASP A 137 -6.12 0.43 -4.98
N ASP A 138 -6.45 1.49 -4.26
CA ASP A 138 -7.44 1.47 -3.17
C ASP A 138 -8.85 1.11 -3.65
N ASN A 139 -9.21 1.46 -4.87
CA ASN A 139 -10.53 1.16 -5.42
C ASN A 139 -10.65 -0.32 -5.74
N ARG A 140 -9.57 -0.92 -6.27
CA ARG A 140 -9.49 -2.36 -6.51
C ARG A 140 -9.58 -3.17 -5.22
N LEU A 141 -8.87 -2.74 -4.17
CA LEU A 141 -8.94 -3.39 -2.85
C LEU A 141 -10.35 -3.32 -2.23
N LYS A 142 -11.06 -2.21 -2.42
CA LYS A 142 -12.46 -2.05 -1.96
C LYS A 142 -13.46 -2.88 -2.77
N ALA A 143 -13.15 -3.18 -4.04
CA ALA A 143 -14.00 -4.02 -4.88
C ALA A 143 -13.81 -5.52 -4.63
N ASP A 144 -12.63 -5.94 -4.14
CA ASP A 144 -12.32 -7.35 -3.88
C ASP A 144 -13.01 -7.88 -2.60
N MET A 145 -14.21 -8.44 -2.80
CA MET A 145 -15.01 -9.03 -1.73
C MET A 145 -14.37 -10.30 -1.15
N ALA A 146 -13.63 -11.08 -1.95
CA ALA A 146 -13.00 -12.31 -1.48
C ALA A 146 -11.85 -12.00 -0.51
N LEU A 147 -11.06 -10.96 -0.82
CA LEU A 147 -10.02 -10.46 0.08
C LEU A 147 -10.62 -9.94 1.39
N GLN A 148 -11.70 -9.17 1.31
CA GLN A 148 -12.42 -8.66 2.48
C GLN A 148 -12.93 -9.79 3.38
N GLN A 149 -13.56 -10.81 2.81
CA GLN A 149 -14.03 -11.98 3.56
C GLN A 149 -12.88 -12.77 4.18
N SER A 150 -11.77 -12.92 3.46
CA SER A 150 -10.56 -13.58 3.99
C SER A 150 -10.02 -12.84 5.22
N LEU A 151 -9.96 -11.50 5.17
CA LEU A 151 -9.52 -10.68 6.30
C LEU A 151 -10.49 -10.73 7.49
N LEU A 152 -11.80 -10.77 7.23
CA LEU A 152 -12.80 -10.94 8.30
C LEU A 152 -12.73 -12.34 8.94
N ASN A 153 -12.33 -13.35 8.18
CA ASN A 153 -12.17 -14.71 8.72
C ASN A 153 -10.86 -14.89 9.49
N SER A 154 -9.79 -14.16 9.13
CA SER A 154 -8.53 -14.18 9.88
C SER A 154 -8.63 -13.36 11.18
N ASN A 155 -9.43 -12.30 11.22
CA ASN A 155 -9.61 -11.45 12.40
C ASN A 155 -11.05 -11.50 12.95
N GLU A 156 -11.25 -12.28 14.01
CA GLU A 156 -12.56 -12.43 14.67
C GLU A 156 -13.05 -11.12 15.33
N GLY A 157 -12.14 -10.31 15.90
CA GLY A 157 -12.49 -9.02 16.50
C GLY A 157 -13.06 -8.05 15.46
N LEU A 158 -12.41 -7.95 14.30
CA LEU A 158 -12.88 -7.14 13.18
C LEU A 158 -14.25 -7.63 12.66
N LYS A 159 -14.45 -8.95 12.60
CA LYS A 159 -15.73 -9.57 12.23
C LYS A 159 -16.85 -9.19 13.19
N ARG A 160 -16.60 -9.18 14.50
CA ARG A 160 -17.58 -8.76 15.52
C ARG A 160 -17.94 -7.27 15.37
N VAL A 161 -16.95 -6.40 15.18
CA VAL A 161 -17.18 -4.96 14.95
C VAL A 161 -17.96 -4.72 13.65
N PHE A 162 -17.60 -5.42 12.57
CA PHE A 162 -18.31 -5.35 11.30
C PHE A 162 -19.78 -5.79 11.45
N ALA A 163 -20.02 -6.94 12.07
CA ALA A 163 -21.38 -7.44 12.31
C ALA A 163 -22.20 -6.51 13.21
N GLU A 164 -21.60 -5.93 14.25
CA GLU A 164 -22.31 -4.97 15.11
C GLU A 164 -22.59 -3.65 14.39
N SER A 165 -21.66 -3.14 13.58
CA SER A 165 -21.88 -1.94 12.77
C SER A 165 -23.05 -2.14 11.77
N LEU A 166 -23.16 -3.34 11.20
CA LEU A 166 -24.28 -3.71 10.33
C LEU A 166 -25.61 -3.80 11.10
N ARG A 167 -25.59 -4.32 12.34
CA ARG A 167 -26.79 -4.39 13.19
C ARG A 167 -27.27 -3.01 13.65
N THR A 168 -26.34 -2.08 13.89
CA THR A 168 -26.61 -0.74 14.46
C THR A 168 -26.74 0.35 13.39
N LYS A 169 -26.81 -0.07 12.13
CA LYS A 169 -26.90 0.79 10.96
C LYS A 169 -28.12 1.76 11.01
N PRO A 170 -27.94 3.04 10.64
CA PRO A 170 -29.06 3.97 10.45
C PRO A 170 -29.84 3.67 9.16
N ALA A 171 -31.15 3.93 9.16
CA ALA A 171 -32.04 3.60 8.04
C ALA A 171 -31.72 4.35 6.73
N SER A 172 -31.09 5.52 6.82
CA SER A 172 -30.72 6.36 5.67
C SER A 172 -29.50 5.86 4.89
N VAL A 173 -28.62 5.07 5.51
CA VAL A 173 -27.36 4.63 4.87
C VAL A 173 -27.60 3.29 4.18
N THR A 174 -27.24 3.14 2.91
CA THR A 174 -27.37 1.85 2.21
C THR A 174 -26.34 0.83 2.70
N HIS A 175 -26.59 -0.47 2.50
CA HIS A 175 -25.65 -1.52 2.93
C HIS A 175 -24.28 -1.34 2.24
N GLY A 176 -24.29 -1.08 0.93
CA GLY A 176 -23.06 -0.84 0.15
C GLY A 176 -22.29 0.39 0.60
N GLN A 177 -22.97 1.49 0.97
CA GLN A 177 -22.30 2.68 1.52
C GLN A 177 -21.59 2.38 2.83
N LEU A 178 -22.24 1.70 3.78
CA LEU A 178 -21.63 1.35 5.06
C LEU A 178 -20.40 0.45 4.86
N VAL A 179 -20.50 -0.57 4.00
CA VAL A 179 -19.38 -1.46 3.68
C VAL A 179 -18.22 -0.69 3.05
N SER A 180 -18.51 0.20 2.08
CA SER A 180 -17.49 1.04 1.45
C SER A 180 -16.82 1.98 2.46
N GLN A 181 -17.58 2.62 3.35
CA GLN A 181 -17.03 3.47 4.41
C GLN A 181 -16.18 2.67 5.40
N PHE A 182 -16.67 1.50 5.83
CA PHE A 182 -15.97 0.60 6.75
C PHE A 182 -14.60 0.15 6.21
N TRP A 183 -14.54 -0.20 4.92
CA TRP A 183 -13.29 -0.56 4.27
C TRP A 183 -12.45 0.65 3.89
N SER A 184 -13.04 1.84 3.69
CA SER A 184 -12.29 3.07 3.44
C SER A 184 -11.45 3.53 4.62
N SER A 185 -11.90 3.31 5.86
CA SER A 185 -11.07 3.57 7.04
C SER A 185 -9.97 2.52 7.24
N ARG A 186 -10.14 1.32 6.66
CA ARG A 186 -9.30 0.13 6.87
C ARG A 186 -8.57 -0.35 5.62
N ILE A 187 -8.36 0.53 4.64
CA ILE A 187 -7.65 0.19 3.40
C ILE A 187 -6.26 -0.35 3.71
N HIS A 188 -5.59 0.21 4.72
CA HIS A 188 -4.27 -0.25 5.16
C HIS A 188 -4.26 -1.71 5.61
N LEU A 189 -5.33 -2.20 6.25
CA LEU A 189 -5.46 -3.61 6.63
C LEU A 189 -5.68 -4.50 5.41
N LEU A 190 -6.54 -4.07 4.47
CA LEU A 190 -6.73 -4.79 3.21
C LEU A 190 -5.45 -4.84 2.39
N ARG A 191 -4.69 -3.73 2.37
CA ARG A 191 -3.39 -3.66 1.69
C ARG A 191 -2.37 -4.58 2.36
N ALA A 192 -2.25 -4.54 3.68
CA ALA A 192 -1.35 -5.42 4.43
C ALA A 192 -1.67 -6.91 4.20
N HIS A 193 -2.96 -7.27 4.23
CA HIS A 193 -3.40 -8.64 3.98
C HIS A 193 -3.23 -9.05 2.50
N ALA A 194 -3.43 -8.12 1.56
CA ALA A 194 -3.12 -8.37 0.15
C ALA A 194 -1.62 -8.60 -0.06
N ILE A 195 -0.77 -7.81 0.61
CA ILE A 195 0.68 -7.97 0.63
C ILE A 195 1.04 -9.35 1.16
N GLU A 196 0.56 -9.70 2.36
CA GLU A 196 0.83 -10.97 3.02
C GLU A 196 0.40 -12.16 2.16
N LYS A 197 -0.78 -12.10 1.53
CA LYS A 197 -1.24 -13.14 0.61
C LYS A 197 -0.44 -13.22 -0.69
N SER A 198 0.16 -12.10 -1.11
CA SER A 198 1.03 -12.04 -2.29
C SER A 198 2.49 -12.38 -1.98
N GLN A 199 2.86 -12.56 -0.71
CA GLN A 199 4.21 -12.97 -0.33
C GLN A 199 4.39 -14.45 -0.62
N GLU A 200 5.20 -14.73 -1.65
CA GLU A 200 5.67 -16.07 -1.95
C GLU A 200 7.01 -16.33 -1.24
N GLN A 201 7.28 -17.59 -0.90
CA GLN A 201 8.61 -17.96 -0.39
C GLN A 201 9.65 -17.69 -1.47
N GLY A 202 10.74 -17.01 -1.11
CA GLY A 202 11.84 -16.73 -2.03
C GLY A 202 12.40 -18.01 -2.65
N ALA A 203 12.75 -17.95 -3.94
CA ALA A 203 13.35 -19.08 -4.64
C ALA A 203 14.67 -19.49 -3.96
N TYR A 204 14.75 -20.73 -3.51
CA TYR A 204 15.95 -21.30 -2.88
C TYR A 204 16.38 -22.57 -3.60
N ASN A 205 17.65 -22.97 -3.49
CA ASN A 205 18.18 -24.14 -4.19
C ASN A 205 17.55 -25.46 -3.68
N VAL A 206 16.50 -25.96 -4.35
CA VAL A 206 15.76 -27.15 -3.91
C VAL A 206 16.60 -28.42 -4.03
N LEU A 207 17.38 -28.58 -5.11
CA LEU A 207 18.19 -29.78 -5.34
C LEU A 207 19.29 -29.99 -4.27
N SER A 208 19.72 -28.93 -3.58
CA SER A 208 20.67 -29.03 -2.46
C SER A 208 20.01 -29.46 -1.14
N THR A 209 18.74 -29.10 -0.94
CA THR A 209 17.99 -29.37 0.30
C THR A 209 17.35 -30.76 0.30
N VAL A 210 16.95 -31.25 -0.87
CA VAL A 210 16.37 -32.58 -1.04
C VAL A 210 17.49 -33.61 -1.02
N LYS A 211 17.86 -34.07 0.18
CA LYS A 211 18.70 -35.26 0.33
C LYS A 211 17.80 -36.49 0.24
N PRO A 212 18.13 -37.50 -0.59
CA PRO A 212 17.40 -38.75 -0.59
C PRO A 212 17.51 -39.40 0.79
N ARG A 213 16.38 -39.61 1.46
CA ARG A 213 16.32 -40.29 2.75
C ARG A 213 16.57 -41.77 2.48
N VAL A 214 17.76 -42.25 2.85
CA VAL A 214 18.17 -43.64 2.66
C VAL A 214 17.56 -44.49 3.77
N GLU A 215 16.27 -44.83 3.61
CA GLU A 215 15.69 -45.97 4.31
C GLU A 215 15.10 -46.94 3.28
N ASP A 216 15.14 -48.23 3.58
CA ASP A 216 15.06 -49.39 2.68
C ASP A 216 13.83 -49.50 1.75
N LYS A 217 12.92 -48.53 1.79
CA LYS A 217 11.90 -48.29 0.76
C LYS A 217 12.06 -46.87 0.25
N ARG A 218 12.70 -46.75 -0.92
CA ARG A 218 13.01 -45.54 -1.71
C ARG A 218 11.77 -44.73 -2.11
N ARG A 219 10.97 -44.26 -1.16
CA ARG A 219 9.87 -43.32 -1.41
C ARG A 219 10.33 -41.94 -1.00
N LEU A 220 10.50 -41.08 -1.99
CA LEU A 220 10.76 -39.66 -1.78
C LEU A 220 9.41 -38.95 -1.76
N ASN A 221 8.98 -38.53 -0.57
CA ASN A 221 7.79 -37.71 -0.43
C ASN A 221 8.17 -36.27 -0.82
N LEU A 222 8.05 -35.94 -2.11
CA LEU A 222 8.20 -34.58 -2.63
C LEU A 222 6.86 -33.84 -2.51
N SER A 223 6.90 -32.59 -2.01
CA SER A 223 5.74 -31.70 -2.08
C SER A 223 5.53 -31.22 -3.53
N LYS A 224 4.27 -30.95 -3.91
CA LYS A 224 3.94 -30.37 -5.22
C LYS A 224 4.63 -29.02 -5.45
N GLU A 225 4.78 -28.23 -4.40
CA GLU A 225 5.51 -26.95 -4.43
C GLU A 225 6.99 -27.16 -4.74
N GLN A 226 7.61 -28.19 -4.16
CA GLN A 226 9.01 -28.54 -4.44
C GLN A 226 9.18 -28.96 -5.90
N ILE A 227 8.24 -29.72 -6.45
CA ILE A 227 8.26 -30.14 -7.86
C ILE A 227 8.13 -28.93 -8.79
N GLN A 228 7.19 -28.02 -8.52
CA GLN A 228 7.03 -26.79 -9.30
C GLN A 228 8.27 -25.91 -9.24
N LEU A 229 8.94 -25.86 -8.08
CA LEU A 229 10.19 -25.12 -7.90
C LEU A 229 11.36 -25.80 -8.64
N ILE A 230 11.42 -27.14 -8.68
CA ILE A 230 12.39 -27.87 -9.51
C ILE A 230 12.16 -27.56 -11.00
N PHE A 231 10.91 -27.51 -11.45
CA PHE A 231 10.58 -27.18 -12.84
C PHE A 231 10.90 -25.73 -13.21
N SER A 232 10.74 -24.78 -12.28
CA SER A 232 11.12 -23.38 -12.53
C SER A 232 12.64 -23.20 -12.56
N GLN A 233 13.38 -23.90 -11.70
CA GLN A 233 14.85 -23.85 -11.66
C GLN A 233 15.50 -24.58 -12.85
N HIS A 234 14.98 -25.76 -13.20
CA HIS A 234 15.53 -26.63 -14.21
C HIS A 234 14.48 -27.02 -15.26
N PRO A 235 14.27 -26.18 -16.29
CA PRO A 235 13.35 -26.47 -17.38
C PRO A 235 13.66 -27.78 -18.13
N LEU A 236 14.92 -28.25 -18.12
CA LEU A 236 15.24 -29.58 -18.64
C LEU A 236 14.54 -30.70 -17.88
N VAL A 237 14.45 -30.60 -16.56
CA VAL A 237 13.75 -31.61 -15.75
C VAL A 237 12.27 -31.62 -16.12
N LYS A 238 11.67 -30.45 -16.41
CA LYS A 238 10.30 -30.36 -16.91
C LYS A 238 10.13 -31.06 -18.26
N LYS A 239 11.01 -30.81 -19.24
CA LYS A 239 10.97 -31.50 -20.56
C LYS A 239 11.12 -33.01 -20.42
N VAL A 240 12.08 -33.44 -19.61
CA VAL A 240 12.33 -34.87 -19.33
C VAL A 240 11.13 -35.49 -18.62
N TYR A 241 10.48 -34.78 -17.71
CA TYR A 241 9.25 -35.23 -17.04
C TYR A 241 8.09 -35.37 -18.04
N ASP A 242 7.84 -34.35 -18.86
CA ASP A 242 6.75 -34.35 -19.85
C ASP A 242 6.90 -35.46 -20.92
N GLU A 243 8.14 -35.82 -21.29
CA GLU A 243 8.42 -36.87 -22.29
C GLU A 243 8.31 -38.30 -21.74
N ASN A 244 8.55 -38.47 -20.43
CA ASN A 244 8.71 -39.78 -19.79
C ASN A 244 7.58 -40.15 -18.81
N VAL A 245 6.86 -39.18 -18.26
CA VAL A 245 5.64 -39.40 -17.47
C VAL A 245 4.46 -39.08 -18.39
N PRO A 246 3.56 -40.04 -18.70
CA PRO A 246 3.16 -41.20 -17.87
C PRO A 246 3.80 -42.56 -18.21
N LYS A 247 4.79 -42.65 -19.12
CA LYS A 247 5.40 -43.95 -19.52
C LYS A 247 6.03 -44.68 -18.33
N VAL A 248 6.54 -43.92 -17.36
CA VAL A 248 7.01 -44.38 -16.05
C VAL A 248 6.15 -43.72 -14.96
N ALA A 249 5.86 -44.43 -13.87
CA ALA A 249 5.16 -43.85 -12.72
C ALA A 249 6.01 -42.74 -12.08
N GLU A 250 5.35 -41.67 -11.60
CA GLU A 250 6.01 -40.49 -11.02
C GLU A 250 6.99 -40.87 -9.88
N GLU A 251 6.60 -41.78 -9.00
CA GLU A 251 7.46 -42.25 -7.89
C GLU A 251 8.75 -42.90 -8.39
N ILE A 252 8.65 -43.69 -9.46
CA ILE A 252 9.79 -44.42 -10.05
C ILE A 252 10.69 -43.42 -10.78
N PHE A 253 10.11 -42.50 -11.55
CA PHE A 253 10.83 -41.44 -12.24
C PHE A 253 11.68 -40.62 -11.26
N TRP A 254 11.09 -40.12 -10.18
CA TRP A 254 11.84 -39.33 -9.20
C TRP A 254 12.94 -40.16 -8.54
N SER A 255 12.66 -41.43 -8.18
CA SER A 255 13.69 -42.30 -7.59
C SER A 255 14.90 -42.55 -8.49
N GLN A 256 14.67 -42.70 -9.81
CA GLN A 256 15.72 -42.85 -10.83
C GLN A 256 16.45 -41.53 -11.05
N PHE A 257 15.71 -40.42 -11.11
CA PHE A 257 16.26 -39.08 -11.29
C PHE A 257 17.29 -38.71 -10.22
N PHE A 258 16.98 -38.87 -8.92
CA PHE A 258 17.92 -38.52 -7.84
C PHE A 258 19.17 -39.41 -7.77
N GLN A 259 19.14 -40.60 -8.37
CA GLN A 259 20.30 -41.50 -8.46
C GLN A 259 21.13 -41.31 -9.73
N SER A 260 20.57 -40.59 -10.72
CA SER A 260 21.16 -40.44 -12.04
C SER A 260 22.37 -39.51 -12.07
N ARG A 261 23.19 -39.69 -13.12
CA ARG A 261 24.29 -38.78 -13.48
C ARG A 261 23.78 -37.37 -13.82
N LEU A 262 22.53 -37.26 -14.31
CA LEU A 262 21.89 -35.98 -14.61
C LEU A 262 21.67 -35.14 -13.34
N PHE A 263 21.20 -35.75 -12.24
CA PHE A 263 21.05 -35.05 -10.97
C PHE A 263 22.41 -34.57 -10.42
N LYS A 264 23.45 -35.40 -10.51
CA LYS A 264 24.82 -35.01 -10.15
C LYS A 264 25.33 -33.84 -10.99
N LYS A 265 25.11 -33.88 -12.31
CA LYS A 265 25.42 -32.77 -13.22
C LYS A 265 24.70 -31.48 -12.81
N LEU A 266 23.39 -31.54 -12.56
CA LEU A 266 22.59 -30.37 -12.20
C LEU A 266 22.98 -29.78 -10.83
N ARG A 267 23.44 -30.63 -9.90
CA ARG A 267 23.98 -30.21 -8.60
C ARG A 267 25.44 -29.71 -8.68
N GLY A 268 26.10 -29.91 -9.83
CA GLY A 268 27.50 -29.62 -10.03
C GLY A 268 28.46 -30.69 -9.50
N GLU A 269 27.98 -31.77 -8.88
CA GLU A 269 28.85 -32.80 -8.32
C GLU A 269 29.73 -33.45 -9.40
N ARG A 270 30.95 -33.85 -9.01
CA ARG A 270 31.88 -34.53 -9.90
C ARG A 270 31.29 -35.87 -10.36
N ILE A 271 31.03 -35.98 -11.66
CA ILE A 271 30.58 -37.24 -12.28
C ILE A 271 31.77 -38.20 -12.29
N THR A 272 31.56 -39.40 -11.76
CA THR A 272 32.56 -40.47 -11.79
C THR A 272 32.07 -41.61 -12.66
N ASP A 273 32.98 -42.30 -13.35
CA ASP A 273 32.62 -43.43 -14.22
C ASP A 273 32.01 -44.61 -13.45
N ALA A 274 32.15 -44.63 -12.12
CA ALA A 274 31.57 -45.60 -11.20
C ALA A 274 30.06 -45.38 -10.92
N ASP A 275 29.48 -44.28 -11.40
CA ASP A 275 28.07 -43.95 -11.16
C ASP A 275 27.12 -44.80 -12.04
N PRO A 276 25.92 -45.18 -11.56
CA PRO A 276 24.98 -45.97 -12.35
C PRO A 276 24.59 -45.20 -13.63
N THR A 277 24.67 -45.88 -14.77
CA THR A 277 24.20 -45.35 -16.06
C THR A 277 22.71 -45.61 -16.22
N ASP A 278 21.96 -44.60 -16.66
CA ASP A 278 20.53 -44.71 -16.96
C ASP A 278 20.28 -44.41 -18.44
N SER A 279 19.77 -45.40 -19.17
CA SER A 279 19.43 -45.29 -20.60
C SER A 279 18.44 -44.17 -20.94
N LEU A 280 17.58 -43.78 -19.99
CA LEU A 280 16.55 -42.76 -20.20
C LEU A 280 17.11 -41.35 -19.93
N LEU A 281 17.84 -41.17 -18.82
CA LEU A 281 18.31 -39.87 -18.37
C LEU A 281 19.69 -39.46 -18.94
N ASP A 282 20.55 -40.42 -19.28
CA ASP A 282 21.90 -40.13 -19.78
C ASP A 282 21.90 -39.49 -21.18
N LYS A 283 20.80 -39.63 -21.94
CA LYS A 283 20.59 -38.93 -23.22
C LYS A 283 20.66 -37.41 -23.07
N TYR A 284 20.21 -36.89 -21.93
CA TYR A 284 20.17 -35.46 -21.65
C TYR A 284 21.45 -34.94 -21.00
N LEU A 285 22.44 -35.81 -20.72
CA LEU A 285 23.72 -35.39 -20.13
C LEU A 285 24.52 -34.46 -21.04
N LYS A 286 24.38 -34.60 -22.37
CA LYS A 286 25.03 -33.73 -23.37
C LYS A 286 24.23 -32.47 -23.69
N TYR A 287 23.00 -32.36 -23.17
CA TYR A 287 22.23 -31.14 -23.32
C TYR A 287 22.81 -30.09 -22.37
N ASP A 288 23.27 -28.99 -22.94
CA ASP A 288 23.64 -27.79 -22.17
C ASP A 288 22.45 -26.83 -22.25
N GLU A 289 22.00 -26.29 -21.10
CA GLU A 289 20.91 -25.30 -21.10
C GLU A 289 21.37 -23.98 -21.76
N ASN A 290 22.69 -23.74 -21.80
CA ASN A 290 23.28 -22.46 -22.17
C ASN A 290 23.78 -22.39 -23.63
N THR A 291 23.69 -23.45 -24.43
CA THR A 291 24.22 -23.50 -25.82
C THR A 291 23.50 -22.59 -26.82
N GLY A 292 22.44 -21.88 -26.41
CA GLY A 292 21.70 -20.91 -27.23
C GLY A 292 21.71 -19.48 -26.71
N GLN A 293 22.30 -19.22 -25.52
CA GLN A 293 22.50 -17.86 -25.04
C GLN A 293 23.79 -17.35 -25.69
N PRO A 294 23.77 -16.22 -26.42
CA PRO A 294 25.00 -15.69 -26.99
C PRO A 294 25.97 -15.43 -25.85
N ALA A 295 27.17 -16.03 -25.91
CA ALA A 295 28.24 -15.81 -24.93
C ALA A 295 28.68 -14.32 -24.83
N ASN A 296 28.10 -13.44 -25.64
CA ASN A 296 28.32 -12.00 -25.67
C ASN A 296 27.31 -11.22 -24.81
N GLU A 297 26.38 -11.90 -24.13
CA GLU A 297 25.37 -11.29 -23.25
C GLU A 297 25.70 -11.52 -21.77
N PHE A 298 26.93 -11.96 -21.45
CA PHE A 298 27.47 -11.61 -20.13
C PHE A 298 27.47 -10.09 -20.08
N GLU A 299 26.57 -9.55 -19.25
CA GLU A 299 26.55 -8.15 -18.83
C GLU A 299 27.97 -7.63 -18.84
N ARG A 300 28.16 -6.53 -19.57
CA ARG A 300 29.44 -5.90 -19.84
C ARG A 300 30.09 -5.55 -18.50
N VAL A 301 30.72 -6.53 -17.85
CA VAL A 301 31.39 -6.37 -16.56
C VAL A 301 32.41 -5.26 -16.81
N PRO A 302 32.28 -4.12 -16.14
CA PRO A 302 33.21 -3.02 -16.36
C PRO A 302 34.62 -3.56 -16.12
N HIS A 303 35.49 -3.45 -17.12
CA HIS A 303 36.88 -3.93 -17.03
C HIS A 303 37.74 -2.98 -16.17
N LEU A 304 37.16 -2.37 -15.13
CA LEU A 304 37.84 -1.42 -14.26
C LEU A 304 39.00 -2.08 -13.51
N ILE A 305 38.87 -3.37 -13.17
CA ILE A 305 39.91 -4.18 -12.55
C ILE A 305 40.10 -5.46 -13.37
N ASN A 306 40.83 -5.36 -14.48
CA ASN A 306 41.21 -6.53 -15.27
C ASN A 306 42.46 -7.20 -14.68
N LEU A 307 42.25 -8.22 -13.84
CA LEU A 307 43.34 -9.00 -13.25
C LEU A 307 44.08 -9.87 -14.30
N GLU A 308 43.39 -10.37 -15.32
CA GLU A 308 43.99 -11.18 -16.39
C GLU A 308 45.00 -10.36 -17.22
N GLY A 309 44.66 -9.11 -17.52
CA GLY A 309 45.60 -8.19 -18.18
C GLY A 309 46.83 -7.87 -17.32
N ASN A 310 46.71 -7.94 -15.98
CA ASN A 310 47.86 -7.79 -15.08
C ASN A 310 48.76 -9.03 -15.07
N GLU A 311 48.23 -10.22 -15.36
CA GLU A 311 49.03 -11.45 -15.44
C GLU A 311 50.01 -11.45 -16.63
N GLU A 312 49.70 -10.72 -17.71
CA GLU A 312 50.62 -10.52 -18.84
C GLU A 312 51.72 -9.51 -18.49
N ASN A 313 51.42 -8.49 -17.68
CA ASN A 313 52.36 -7.45 -17.29
C ASN A 313 53.32 -7.87 -16.17
N VAL A 314 52.93 -8.81 -15.29
CA VAL A 314 53.81 -9.34 -14.24
C VAL A 314 54.61 -10.53 -14.79
N SER A 315 55.80 -10.24 -15.32
CA SER A 315 56.75 -11.23 -15.86
C SER A 315 57.38 -12.17 -14.82
N GLN A 316 56.92 -12.15 -13.56
CA GLN A 316 57.39 -13.03 -12.47
C GLN A 316 56.80 -14.45 -12.52
N ARG A 317 56.46 -14.97 -13.71
CA ARG A 317 56.19 -16.41 -13.89
C ARG A 317 57.50 -17.17 -13.69
N GLN A 318 57.91 -17.35 -12.44
CA GLN A 318 58.98 -18.28 -12.09
C GLN A 318 58.56 -19.66 -12.62
N GLY A 319 59.43 -20.31 -13.40
CA GLY A 319 59.12 -21.38 -14.36
C GLY A 319 58.50 -22.69 -13.84
N ASN A 320 57.95 -22.72 -12.63
CA ASN A 320 57.18 -23.83 -12.11
C ASN A 320 55.71 -23.69 -12.51
N ARG A 321 55.19 -24.72 -13.19
CA ARG A 321 53.75 -24.83 -13.46
C ARG A 321 53.00 -24.98 -12.13
N PRO A 322 51.86 -24.29 -11.92
CA PRO A 322 51.01 -24.50 -10.76
C PRO A 322 50.62 -25.97 -10.56
N SER A 323 50.40 -26.36 -9.30
CA SER A 323 49.96 -27.70 -8.88
C SER A 323 48.69 -28.15 -9.61
N PHE A 324 48.44 -29.45 -9.71
CA PHE A 324 47.28 -30.02 -10.44
C PHE A 324 45.93 -29.43 -9.99
N ASP A 325 45.76 -29.18 -8.69
CA ASP A 325 44.54 -28.59 -8.12
C ASP A 325 44.42 -27.07 -8.38
N MET A 326 45.54 -26.42 -8.73
CA MET A 326 45.61 -25.00 -9.10
C MET A 326 45.50 -24.78 -10.61
N ARG A 327 45.17 -25.84 -11.37
CA ARG A 327 44.94 -25.77 -12.81
C ARG A 327 43.45 -25.72 -13.09
N PRO A 328 43.02 -24.96 -14.09
CA PRO A 328 41.64 -25.05 -14.59
C PRO A 328 41.34 -26.49 -14.98
N THR A 329 40.41 -27.12 -14.28
CA THR A 329 39.93 -28.46 -14.64
C THR A 329 39.08 -28.35 -15.90
N PRO A 330 39.11 -29.37 -16.79
CA PRO A 330 38.24 -29.37 -17.96
C PRO A 330 36.78 -29.34 -17.50
N VAL A 331 36.00 -28.49 -18.16
CA VAL A 331 34.62 -28.14 -17.82
C VAL A 331 33.71 -29.35 -17.60
N ASP A 332 33.94 -30.44 -18.33
CA ASP A 332 33.15 -31.67 -18.21
C ASP A 332 33.31 -32.37 -16.85
N LYS A 333 34.43 -32.16 -16.14
CA LYS A 333 34.73 -32.87 -14.89
C LYS A 333 34.29 -32.10 -13.65
N VAL A 334 34.22 -30.77 -13.70
CA VAL A 334 33.82 -29.93 -12.56
C VAL A 334 32.89 -28.80 -13.06
N PRO A 335 31.61 -29.10 -13.38
CA PRO A 335 30.65 -28.10 -13.82
C PRO A 335 30.14 -27.19 -12.67
N ILE A 336 30.58 -27.42 -11.42
CA ILE A 336 30.13 -26.73 -10.19
C ILE A 336 29.96 -25.23 -10.41
N ILE A 337 30.97 -24.57 -10.97
CA ILE A 337 30.99 -23.11 -11.11
C ILE A 337 29.91 -22.65 -12.11
N ARG A 338 29.75 -23.34 -13.25
CA ARG A 338 28.73 -23.00 -14.24
C ARG A 338 27.32 -23.24 -13.72
N THR A 339 27.12 -24.36 -13.01
CA THR A 339 25.83 -24.68 -12.42
C THR A 339 25.46 -23.72 -11.30
N LEU A 340 26.43 -23.33 -10.47
CA LEU A 340 26.22 -22.34 -9.41
C LEU A 340 25.92 -20.97 -10.01
N ASN A 341 26.68 -20.53 -11.02
CA ASN A 341 26.45 -19.25 -11.70
C ASN A 341 25.07 -19.23 -12.36
N SER A 342 24.72 -20.24 -13.15
CA SER A 342 23.38 -20.34 -13.78
C SER A 342 22.25 -20.37 -12.75
N LEU A 343 22.43 -21.09 -11.64
CA LEU A 343 21.45 -21.13 -10.57
C LEU A 343 21.34 -19.77 -9.86
N SER A 344 22.46 -19.13 -9.54
CA SER A 344 22.48 -17.81 -8.91
C SER A 344 21.82 -16.77 -9.79
N GLU A 345 22.09 -16.79 -11.10
CA GLU A 345 21.47 -15.93 -12.08
C GLU A 345 19.95 -16.16 -12.15
N LYS A 346 19.49 -17.42 -12.17
CA LYS A 346 18.06 -17.74 -12.12
C LYS A 346 17.38 -17.31 -10.82
N ILE A 347 18.06 -17.42 -9.67
CA ILE A 347 17.54 -16.93 -8.39
C ILE A 347 17.45 -15.40 -8.41
N MET A 348 18.49 -14.72 -8.92
CA MET A 348 18.56 -13.27 -9.02
C MET A 348 17.55 -12.68 -10.01
N ARG A 349 17.22 -13.39 -11.10
CA ARG A 349 16.15 -12.99 -12.04
C ARG A 349 14.78 -12.81 -11.38
N ASN A 350 14.52 -13.53 -10.30
CA ASN A 350 13.26 -13.42 -9.55
C ASN A 350 13.27 -12.28 -8.53
N VAL A 351 14.45 -11.75 -8.20
CA VAL A 351 14.60 -10.59 -7.32
C VAL A 351 14.38 -9.35 -8.16
N ALA A 352 13.68 -8.35 -7.59
CA ALA A 352 13.51 -7.07 -8.27
C ALA A 352 14.89 -6.51 -8.63
N PRO A 353 15.16 -6.23 -9.92
CA PRO A 353 16.47 -5.76 -10.35
C PRO A 353 16.75 -4.40 -9.70
N ALA A 354 17.65 -4.39 -8.73
CA ALA A 354 18.18 -3.14 -8.15
C ALA A 354 18.92 -2.33 -9.23
N ASP A 355 19.49 -3.04 -10.21
CA ASP A 355 20.40 -2.50 -11.22
C ASP A 355 19.69 -2.19 -12.55
N GLN A 356 18.37 -1.99 -12.54
CA GLN A 356 17.59 -1.55 -13.72
C GLN A 356 18.16 -0.28 -14.38
N HIS A 357 18.98 0.48 -13.65
CA HIS A 357 19.65 1.67 -14.12
C HIS A 357 20.86 1.40 -15.03
N LEU A 358 21.49 0.22 -15.02
CA LEU A 358 22.66 -0.12 -15.85
C LEU A 358 22.35 -0.32 -17.34
N ALA A 359 21.10 -0.59 -17.70
CA ALA A 359 20.71 -0.90 -19.08
C ALA A 359 20.77 0.33 -20.02
N ASN A 360 20.77 1.54 -19.47
CA ASN A 360 20.86 2.77 -20.24
C ASN A 360 22.31 3.28 -20.23
N ALA A 361 22.93 3.43 -21.41
CA ALA A 361 24.33 3.88 -21.54
C ALA A 361 24.63 5.20 -20.80
N GLU A 362 23.68 6.15 -20.78
CA GLU A 362 23.82 7.43 -20.05
C GLU A 362 23.82 7.26 -18.52
N ASN A 363 23.20 6.19 -18.01
CA ASN A 363 23.15 5.88 -16.58
C ASN A 363 24.35 5.04 -16.15
N ALA A 364 24.87 4.18 -17.04
CA ALA A 364 26.11 3.44 -16.80
C ALA A 364 27.29 4.40 -16.55
N ASP A 365 27.40 5.47 -17.35
CA ASP A 365 28.42 6.51 -17.13
C ASP A 365 28.22 7.26 -15.79
N ARG A 366 26.97 7.46 -15.35
CA ARG A 366 26.65 8.06 -14.04
C ARG A 366 27.01 7.15 -12.87
N GLU A 367 26.78 5.85 -12.98
CA GLU A 367 27.12 4.90 -11.92
C GLU A 367 28.63 4.67 -11.83
N VAL A 368 29.32 4.54 -12.97
CA VAL A 368 30.78 4.57 -13.02
C VAL A 368 31.31 5.86 -12.40
N TYR A 369 30.69 7.01 -12.71
CA TYR A 369 31.03 8.28 -12.06
C TYR A 369 30.77 8.26 -10.55
N ASN A 370 29.68 7.65 -10.08
CA ASN A 370 29.37 7.49 -8.65
C ASN A 370 30.37 6.56 -7.93
N GLU A 371 30.86 5.51 -8.59
CA GLU A 371 31.92 4.62 -8.07
C GLU A 371 33.27 5.33 -8.00
N LEU A 372 33.57 6.18 -9.00
CA LEU A 372 34.78 7.01 -9.03
C LEU A 372 34.72 8.20 -8.05
N GLN A 373 33.53 8.58 -7.58
CA GLN A 373 33.37 9.68 -6.62
C GLN A 373 33.88 9.31 -5.22
N LEU A 374 35.05 9.84 -4.89
CA LEU A 374 35.61 9.77 -3.54
C LEU A 374 34.82 10.67 -2.58
N ARG A 375 34.44 10.15 -1.41
CA ARG A 375 33.65 10.87 -0.40
C ARG A 375 34.31 12.17 0.08
N ASP A 376 35.64 12.20 0.10
CA ASP A 376 36.44 13.30 0.66
C ASP A 376 36.61 14.49 -0.31
N LEU A 377 36.43 14.26 -1.61
CA LEU A 377 36.51 15.28 -2.66
C LEU A 377 35.15 15.88 -3.04
N ARG A 378 34.09 15.47 -2.34
CA ARG A 378 32.75 16.03 -2.56
C ARG A 378 32.72 17.47 -2.04
N GLU A 379 32.21 18.39 -2.86
CA GLU A 379 31.76 19.68 -2.36
C GLU A 379 30.73 19.41 -1.27
N GLN A 380 30.83 20.08 -0.12
CA GLN A 380 29.87 19.89 0.96
C GLN A 380 28.49 20.26 0.41
N GLU A 381 27.60 19.28 0.29
CA GLU A 381 26.25 19.54 -0.20
C GLU A 381 25.62 20.65 0.65
N GLU A 382 25.42 21.82 0.03
CA GLU A 382 24.73 22.93 0.68
C GLU A 382 23.33 22.44 1.06
N GLN A 383 23.13 22.18 2.36
CA GLN A 383 21.82 21.80 2.86
C GLN A 383 20.88 22.97 2.58
N LYS A 384 20.00 22.82 1.57
CA LYS A 384 18.95 23.78 1.24
C LYS A 384 17.88 23.75 2.34
N ARG A 385 18.23 24.28 3.51
CA ARG A 385 17.31 24.49 4.62
C ARG A 385 16.39 25.63 4.21
N ILE A 386 15.09 25.36 4.15
CA ILE A 386 14.09 26.41 3.96
C ILE A 386 14.11 27.26 5.23
N MET A 387 14.76 28.42 5.17
CA MET A 387 14.77 29.37 6.28
C MET A 387 13.39 29.99 6.41
N LEU A 388 12.61 29.50 7.38
CA LEU A 388 11.28 30.03 7.67
C LEU A 388 11.40 31.33 8.48
N ASN A 389 11.35 32.46 7.77
CA ASN A 389 11.30 33.78 8.42
C ASN A 389 9.89 34.07 8.94
N ILE A 390 9.64 33.76 10.21
CA ILE A 390 8.38 34.05 10.89
C ILE A 390 8.27 35.56 11.09
N ARG A 391 7.35 36.21 10.37
CA ARG A 391 7.13 37.67 10.44
C ARG A 391 6.51 38.13 11.76
N ASP A 392 5.72 37.27 12.41
CA ASP A 392 4.96 37.65 13.59
C ASP A 392 5.01 36.55 14.66
N GLN A 393 6.12 36.50 15.40
CA GLN A 393 6.33 35.52 16.47
C GLN A 393 5.37 35.73 17.65
N SER A 394 4.83 36.95 17.81
CA SER A 394 3.91 37.30 18.90
C SER A 394 2.60 36.48 18.84
N ARG A 395 2.09 36.22 17.64
CA ARG A 395 0.86 35.44 17.45
C ARG A 395 1.01 33.98 17.86
N PHE A 396 2.19 33.41 17.63
CA PHE A 396 2.50 32.02 18.00
C PHE A 396 2.45 31.81 19.53
N PHE A 397 2.87 32.80 20.32
CA PHE A 397 2.75 32.75 21.78
C PHE A 397 1.33 33.03 22.29
N SER A 398 0.48 33.70 21.51
CA SER A 398 -0.91 34.03 21.89
C SER A 398 -1.93 32.92 21.65
N GLU A 399 -1.77 32.10 20.60
CA GLU A 399 -2.80 31.13 20.16
C GLU A 399 -2.98 29.93 21.10
N GLY A 400 -1.96 29.55 21.87
CA GLY A 400 -2.07 28.49 22.89
C GLY A 400 -2.92 28.87 24.10
N ASN A 401 -3.20 30.17 24.28
CA ASN A 401 -3.91 30.73 25.43
C ASN A 401 -5.07 31.62 24.95
N ALA A 402 -6.05 31.05 24.24
CA ALA A 402 -7.27 31.76 23.84
C ALA A 402 -8.03 32.42 25.02
N GLY A 403 -7.82 31.93 26.26
CA GLY A 403 -8.30 32.57 27.49
C GLY A 403 -7.50 33.79 27.95
N GLU A 404 -6.23 33.92 27.57
CA GLU A 404 -5.41 35.11 27.83
C GLU A 404 -5.60 36.18 26.77
N ILE A 405 -5.97 35.87 25.52
CA ILE A 405 -6.25 36.90 24.50
C ILE A 405 -7.34 37.90 24.97
N LYS A 406 -8.36 37.41 25.69
CA LYS A 406 -9.38 38.28 26.32
C LYS A 406 -8.81 39.13 27.46
N LYS A 407 -7.80 38.63 28.18
CA LYS A 407 -7.12 39.37 29.26
C LYS A 407 -6.09 40.35 28.68
N GLU A 408 -5.32 39.96 27.67
CA GLU A 408 -4.37 40.81 26.94
C GLU A 408 -5.08 41.94 26.19
N GLN A 409 -6.24 41.71 25.58
CA GLN A 409 -7.03 42.80 25.00
C GLN A 409 -7.57 43.76 26.07
N VAL A 410 -7.78 43.29 27.31
CA VAL A 410 -8.16 44.15 28.45
C VAL A 410 -6.95 44.90 28.99
N VAL A 411 -5.76 44.27 29.04
CA VAL A 411 -4.49 44.87 29.47
C VAL A 411 -3.96 45.87 28.43
N ALA A 412 -4.08 45.57 27.13
CA ALA A 412 -3.68 46.46 26.04
C ALA A 412 -4.57 47.71 25.93
N LYS A 413 -5.79 47.66 26.49
CA LYS A 413 -6.69 48.82 26.61
C LYS A 413 -6.46 49.65 27.87
N GLN A 414 -5.66 49.16 28.83
CA GLN A 414 -5.33 49.91 30.04
C GLN A 414 -4.17 50.87 29.78
N ASP A 415 -4.29 52.11 30.25
CA ASP A 415 -3.21 53.08 30.20
C ASP A 415 -2.09 52.67 31.18
N PRO A 416 -0.86 52.41 30.70
CA PRO A 416 0.24 51.97 31.55
C PRO A 416 0.58 52.99 32.64
N THR A 417 0.36 54.28 32.39
CA THR A 417 0.67 55.34 33.36
C THR A 417 -0.34 55.36 34.51
N ALA A 418 -1.63 55.15 34.20
CA ALA A 418 -2.68 55.03 35.20
C ALA A 418 -2.48 53.78 36.07
N SER A 419 -2.12 52.65 35.46
CA SER A 419 -1.83 51.40 36.18
C SER A 419 -0.62 51.52 37.10
N LEU A 420 0.46 52.18 36.65
CA LEU A 420 1.64 52.43 37.49
C LEU A 420 1.35 53.40 38.63
N ASN A 421 0.54 54.42 38.41
CA ASN A 421 0.13 55.36 39.46
C ASN A 421 -0.77 54.68 40.49
N MET A 422 -1.69 53.82 40.05
CA MET A 422 -2.53 53.03 40.95
C MET A 422 -1.71 52.03 41.77
N LEU A 423 -0.73 51.37 41.14
CA LEU A 423 0.19 50.45 41.83
C LEU A 423 1.09 51.21 42.81
N ARG A 424 1.57 52.40 42.45
CA ARG A 424 2.36 53.26 43.34
C ARG A 424 1.53 53.76 44.52
N SER A 425 0.27 54.12 44.30
CA SER A 425 -0.63 54.51 45.40
C SER A 425 -0.94 53.32 46.30
N ASP A 426 -1.21 52.14 45.74
CA ASP A 426 -1.49 50.93 46.52
C ASP A 426 -0.27 50.49 47.31
N PHE A 427 0.93 50.52 46.71
CA PHE A 427 2.19 50.23 47.38
C PHE A 427 2.47 51.22 48.50
N SER A 428 2.26 52.52 48.25
CA SER A 428 2.42 53.56 49.28
C SER A 428 1.41 53.41 50.41
N ARG A 429 0.21 52.88 50.13
CA ARG A 429 -0.86 52.67 51.12
C ARG A 429 -0.68 51.38 51.93
N THR A 430 -0.12 50.35 51.34
CA THR A 430 0.15 49.06 52.02
C THR A 430 1.46 49.06 52.79
N TYR A 431 2.45 49.82 52.35
CA TYR A 431 3.79 49.88 52.97
C TYR A 431 4.15 51.28 53.46
N ILE A 432 3.25 51.90 54.24
CA ILE A 432 3.33 53.32 54.64
C ILE A 432 4.65 53.69 55.36
N ASP A 433 5.39 52.76 55.97
CA ASP A 433 6.57 53.12 56.80
C ASP A 433 7.75 52.11 56.79
N THR A 434 7.97 51.35 55.71
CA THR A 434 9.12 50.43 55.64
C THR A 434 10.06 50.74 54.47
N PRO A 435 11.29 51.24 54.73
CA PRO A 435 12.24 51.59 53.66
C PRO A 435 12.83 50.39 52.92
N GLN A 436 12.69 49.17 53.45
CA GLN A 436 13.05 47.92 52.77
C GLN A 436 12.00 46.84 53.07
N VAL A 437 11.18 46.51 52.07
CA VAL A 437 10.25 45.37 52.13
C VAL A 437 11.04 44.10 51.79
N LYS A 438 11.23 43.22 52.76
CA LYS A 438 11.83 41.90 52.51
C LYS A 438 10.86 41.09 51.65
N LEU A 439 11.28 40.73 50.44
CA LEU A 439 10.50 39.89 49.49
C LEU A 439 9.98 38.60 50.13
N SER A 440 10.68 38.07 51.15
CA SER A 440 10.24 36.90 51.91
C SER A 440 8.87 37.07 52.57
N ARG A 441 8.54 38.26 53.08
CA ARG A 441 7.23 38.56 53.70
C ARG A 441 6.10 38.74 52.67
N LEU A 442 6.45 38.88 51.39
CA LEU A 442 5.50 38.95 50.27
C LEU A 442 5.21 37.56 49.68
N VAL A 443 6.15 36.63 49.85
CA VAL A 443 6.08 35.25 49.34
C VAL A 443 5.50 34.30 50.41
N GLU A 444 5.75 34.55 51.69
CA GLU A 444 5.06 33.88 52.79
C GLU A 444 3.79 34.67 53.15
N PRO A 445 2.57 34.13 52.93
CA PRO A 445 1.38 34.75 53.48
C PRO A 445 1.50 34.73 55.01
N GLU A 446 1.27 35.87 55.66
CA GLU A 446 1.22 35.91 57.12
C GLU A 446 0.24 34.84 57.63
N ASP A 447 0.67 34.07 58.65
CA ASP A 447 -0.12 33.11 59.41
C ASP A 447 -1.19 33.84 60.25
N GLY A 448 -2.03 34.64 59.60
CA GLY A 448 -3.22 35.23 60.17
C GLY A 448 -4.29 34.16 60.27
N ASP A 449 -4.34 33.49 61.42
CA ASP A 449 -5.44 32.63 61.86
C ASP A 449 -6.74 33.45 61.92
N SER A 450 -7.37 33.68 60.76
CA SER A 450 -8.67 34.34 60.67
C SER A 450 -9.75 33.28 60.65
N SER A 451 -9.96 32.67 61.82
CA SER A 451 -11.26 32.13 62.20
C SER A 451 -12.24 33.29 62.31
N ASP A 452 -12.89 33.67 61.21
CA ASP A 452 -14.16 34.39 61.33
C ASP A 452 -15.12 34.05 60.19
N GLU A 453 -16.29 33.58 60.60
CA GLU A 453 -17.40 33.25 59.73
C GLU A 453 -18.07 34.54 59.24
N GLU A 454 -17.78 34.99 58.02
CA GLU A 454 -18.75 35.82 57.31
C GLU A 454 -18.85 35.47 55.82
N GLN A 455 -20.03 34.94 55.49
CA GLN A 455 -20.51 34.71 54.14
C GLN A 455 -20.68 36.04 53.40
N SER A 456 -19.63 36.54 52.73
CA SER A 456 -19.86 37.45 51.60
C SER A 456 -18.74 37.44 50.54
N LYS A 457 -19.12 36.88 49.37
CA LYS A 457 -18.46 36.90 48.05
C LYS A 457 -17.16 36.10 47.89
N PRO A 458 -17.00 35.35 46.78
CA PRO A 458 -15.78 34.61 46.49
C PRO A 458 -14.66 35.59 46.13
N LYS A 459 -13.86 35.99 47.11
CA LYS A 459 -12.57 36.63 46.84
C LYS A 459 -11.69 35.57 46.18
N LYS A 460 -11.19 35.85 44.97
CA LYS A 460 -10.21 34.98 44.31
C LYS A 460 -9.03 34.82 45.25
N GLU A 461 -8.81 33.60 45.73
CA GLU A 461 -7.75 33.33 46.69
C GLU A 461 -6.40 33.71 46.07
N PRO A 462 -5.53 34.43 46.80
CA PRO A 462 -4.23 34.82 46.29
C PRO A 462 -3.38 33.59 46.03
N VAL A 463 -2.65 33.60 44.91
CA VAL A 463 -1.73 32.53 44.50
C VAL A 463 -0.65 32.39 45.58
N GLY A 464 -0.51 31.20 46.16
CA GLY A 464 0.43 30.94 47.26
C GLY A 464 -0.22 30.85 48.65
N SER A 465 -1.54 31.06 48.77
CA SER A 465 -2.28 30.79 50.02
C SER A 465 -2.18 29.31 50.42
N LYS A 466 -2.26 29.02 51.73
CA LYS A 466 -2.28 27.64 52.25
C LYS A 466 -3.38 26.77 51.63
N ALA A 467 -4.55 27.37 51.34
CA ALA A 467 -5.66 26.69 50.66
C ALA A 467 -5.33 26.36 49.19
N SER A 468 -4.70 27.29 48.46
CA SER A 468 -4.25 27.04 47.08
C SER A 468 -3.13 25.98 47.03
N LEU A 469 -2.20 26.01 47.98
CA LEU A 469 -1.15 24.99 48.12
C LEU A 469 -1.73 23.63 48.52
N ALA A 470 -2.73 23.59 49.40
CA ALA A 470 -3.41 22.36 49.78
C ALA A 470 -4.20 21.75 48.60
N SER A 471 -4.88 22.59 47.81
CA SER A 471 -5.56 22.18 46.58
C SER A 471 -4.58 21.64 45.55
N ALA A 472 -3.50 22.39 45.25
CA ALA A 472 -2.45 21.96 44.34
C ALA A 472 -1.78 20.66 44.81
N LYS A 473 -1.48 20.54 46.12
CA LYS A 473 -0.97 19.32 46.75
C LYS A 473 -1.94 18.15 46.54
N SER A 474 -3.23 18.34 46.79
CA SER A 474 -4.24 17.30 46.58
C SER A 474 -4.31 16.84 45.11
N GLN A 475 -4.19 17.76 44.16
CA GLN A 475 -4.15 17.46 42.74
C GLN A 475 -2.90 16.68 42.34
N ILE A 476 -1.73 17.08 42.84
CA ILE A 476 -0.45 16.37 42.61
C ILE A 476 -0.52 14.95 43.17
N PHE A 477 -0.98 14.77 44.41
CA PHE A 477 -1.15 13.44 45.00
C PHE A 477 -2.18 12.60 44.25
N GLY A 478 -3.26 13.21 43.74
CA GLY A 478 -4.22 12.55 42.86
C GLY A 478 -3.58 12.03 41.56
N ILE A 479 -2.75 12.84 40.90
CA ILE A 479 -2.03 12.45 39.67
C ILE A 479 -1.01 11.34 39.95
N ILE A 480 -0.25 11.45 41.05
CA ILE A 480 0.70 10.42 41.47
C ILE A 480 -0.03 9.10 41.75
N GLY A 481 -1.19 9.16 42.42
CA GLY A 481 -2.04 8.01 42.67
C GLY A 481 -2.52 7.35 41.37
N GLN A 482 -2.99 8.15 40.39
CA GLN A 482 -3.40 7.64 39.08
C GLN A 482 -2.24 6.98 38.32
N ARG A 483 -1.05 7.59 38.31
CA ARG A 483 0.12 6.99 37.67
C ARG A 483 0.55 5.70 38.34
N LYS A 484 0.49 5.64 39.67
CA LYS A 484 0.81 4.41 40.41
C LYS A 484 -0.18 3.30 40.06
N ALA A 485 -1.48 3.60 39.99
CA ALA A 485 -2.50 2.64 39.58
C ALA A 485 -2.33 2.15 38.12
N GLN A 486 -1.79 2.99 37.23
CA GLN A 486 -1.47 2.59 35.85
C GLN A 486 -0.18 1.78 35.73
N ALA A 487 0.77 1.96 36.65
CA ALA A 487 2.08 1.29 36.62
C ALA A 487 2.10 -0.07 37.34
N ASP A 488 1.04 -0.41 38.08
CA ASP A 488 0.95 -1.63 38.88
C ASP A 488 0.27 -2.77 38.07
N PRO A 489 1.03 -3.76 37.57
CA PRO A 489 0.50 -4.80 36.69
C PRO A 489 -0.37 -5.85 37.40
N GLU A 490 -0.30 -5.96 38.73
CA GLU A 490 -1.11 -6.91 39.51
C GLU A 490 -2.50 -6.36 39.90
N SER A 491 -2.65 -5.02 39.92
CA SER A 491 -3.90 -4.33 40.30
C SER A 491 -4.88 -4.17 39.13
N SER A 492 -4.47 -4.43 37.89
CA SER A 492 -5.38 -4.49 36.76
C SER A 492 -6.15 -5.81 36.78
N SER A 493 -7.26 -5.88 37.53
CA SER A 493 -8.34 -6.73 37.02
C SER A 493 -8.56 -6.29 35.57
N SER A 494 -8.37 -7.19 34.62
CA SER A 494 -8.42 -6.89 33.18
C SER A 494 -9.75 -6.24 32.76
N THR A 495 -10.75 -6.29 33.64
CA THR A 495 -12.10 -5.77 33.48
C THR A 495 -12.44 -4.58 34.39
N CYS A 496 -11.50 -4.02 35.17
CA CYS A 496 -11.72 -2.87 36.06
C CYS A 496 -12.93 -3.04 37.02
N GLY A 497 -13.12 -4.24 37.58
CA GLY A 497 -14.27 -4.56 38.44
C GLY A 497 -15.61 -4.75 37.70
N LEU A 498 -15.60 -4.79 36.36
CA LEU A 498 -16.76 -5.18 35.56
C LEU A 498 -16.75 -6.69 35.28
N SER A 499 -17.91 -7.26 35.00
CA SER A 499 -17.98 -8.62 34.46
C SER A 499 -17.39 -8.68 33.05
N GLN A 500 -16.82 -9.83 32.66
CA GLN A 500 -16.22 -10.01 31.33
C GLN A 500 -17.24 -9.74 30.20
N THR A 501 -18.50 -10.12 30.40
CA THR A 501 -19.58 -9.92 29.43
C THR A 501 -19.90 -8.43 29.22
N ILE A 502 -19.95 -7.65 30.31
CA ILE A 502 -20.15 -6.20 30.24
C ILE A 502 -18.93 -5.52 29.64
N PHE A 503 -17.73 -5.96 30.01
CA PHE A 503 -16.49 -5.41 29.47
C PHE A 503 -16.37 -5.67 27.96
N ASP A 504 -16.66 -6.88 27.49
CA ASP A 504 -16.67 -7.21 26.06
C ASP A 504 -17.75 -6.41 25.31
N ARG A 505 -18.94 -6.26 25.90
CA ARG A 505 -20.00 -5.42 25.35
C ARG A 505 -19.56 -3.95 25.29
N LEU A 506 -18.86 -3.44 26.31
CA LEU A 506 -18.35 -2.08 26.37
C LEU A 506 -17.24 -1.84 25.35
N ALA A 507 -16.33 -2.80 25.18
CA ALA A 507 -15.27 -2.75 24.17
C ALA A 507 -15.87 -2.72 22.76
N LEU A 508 -16.92 -3.52 22.53
CA LEU A 508 -17.62 -3.55 21.26
C LEU A 508 -18.39 -2.24 20.99
N THR A 509 -19.09 -1.67 21.98
CA THR A 509 -19.74 -0.35 21.83
C THR A 509 -18.73 0.76 21.64
N HIS A 510 -17.57 0.73 22.30
CA HIS A 510 -16.46 1.65 22.05
C HIS A 510 -15.95 1.54 20.61
N ALA A 511 -15.72 0.32 20.11
CA ALA A 511 -15.28 0.11 18.75
C ALA A 511 -16.31 0.59 17.72
N THR A 512 -17.61 0.35 17.92
CA THR A 512 -18.63 0.83 16.96
C THR A 512 -18.90 2.32 17.06
N THR A 513 -18.89 2.91 18.27
CA THR A 513 -19.03 4.37 18.45
C THR A 513 -17.88 5.14 17.78
N THR A 514 -16.65 4.67 17.94
CA THR A 514 -15.47 5.28 17.29
C THR A 514 -15.56 5.20 15.77
N GLU A 515 -16.06 4.09 15.20
CA GLU A 515 -16.30 4.00 13.76
C GLU A 515 -17.40 4.94 13.25
N PHE A 516 -18.50 5.10 13.97
CA PHE A 516 -19.49 6.10 13.59
C PHE A 516 -18.95 7.53 13.70
N LEU A 517 -18.07 7.77 14.66
CA LEU A 517 -17.43 9.07 14.85
C LEU A 517 -16.42 9.38 13.73
N THR A 518 -15.62 8.40 13.30
CA THR A 518 -14.73 8.58 12.13
C THR A 518 -15.52 8.80 10.85
N GLN A 519 -16.62 8.05 10.64
CA GLN A 519 -17.53 8.25 9.51
C GLN A 519 -18.15 9.65 9.53
N PHE A 520 -18.61 10.11 10.69
CA PHE A 520 -19.15 11.45 10.88
C PHE A 520 -18.13 12.52 10.49
N TRP A 521 -16.91 12.49 11.04
CA TRP A 521 -15.90 13.52 10.73
C TRP A 521 -15.44 13.49 9.28
N ASN A 522 -15.30 12.30 8.69
CA ASN A 522 -14.95 12.15 7.28
C ASN A 522 -16.02 12.75 6.36
N ALA A 523 -17.31 12.66 6.72
CA ALA A 523 -18.37 13.29 5.96
C ALA A 523 -18.50 14.80 6.27
N PHE A 524 -18.48 15.17 7.55
CA PHE A 524 -18.63 16.55 8.02
C PHE A 524 -17.53 17.48 7.48
N LEU A 525 -16.29 17.00 7.41
CA LEU A 525 -15.15 17.77 6.89
C LEU A 525 -14.93 17.61 5.38
N SER A 526 -15.74 16.79 4.68
CA SER A 526 -15.55 16.56 3.23
C SER A 526 -15.95 17.74 2.35
N GLY A 527 -16.75 18.68 2.86
CA GLY A 527 -17.24 19.83 2.09
C GLY A 527 -18.25 19.50 0.98
N ASN A 528 -18.68 18.23 0.86
CA ASN A 528 -19.60 17.79 -0.20
C ASN A 528 -21.07 17.96 0.23
N PRO A 529 -21.89 18.72 -0.53
CA PRO A 529 -23.28 19.01 -0.16
C PRO A 529 -24.18 17.77 -0.21
N ASP A 530 -23.90 16.82 -1.10
CA ASP A 530 -24.70 15.59 -1.25
C ASP A 530 -24.68 14.71 0.01
N ARG A 531 -23.66 14.85 0.85
CA ARG A 531 -23.50 14.09 2.10
C ARG A 531 -24.22 14.72 3.29
N ALA A 532 -24.87 15.87 3.12
CA ALA A 532 -25.58 16.56 4.21
C ALA A 532 -26.71 15.70 4.82
N SER A 533 -27.46 14.98 3.97
CA SER A 533 -28.50 14.05 4.44
C SER A 533 -27.91 12.85 5.20
N GLU A 534 -26.75 12.36 4.77
CA GLU A 534 -26.00 11.32 5.48
C GLU A 534 -25.59 11.80 6.87
N ILE A 535 -25.08 13.04 6.99
CA ILE A 535 -24.62 13.64 8.25
C ILE A 535 -25.75 13.69 9.28
N ALA A 536 -26.96 14.11 8.89
CA ALA A 536 -28.12 14.12 9.80
C ALA A 536 -28.41 12.72 10.37
N SER A 537 -28.37 11.69 9.52
CA SER A 537 -28.57 10.30 9.95
C SER A 537 -27.43 9.76 10.82
N MET A 538 -26.20 10.21 10.57
CA MET A 538 -25.04 9.86 11.40
C MET A 538 -25.15 10.50 12.78
N VAL A 539 -25.60 11.74 12.90
CA VAL A 539 -25.82 12.39 14.20
C VAL A 539 -26.88 11.64 15.01
N GLU A 540 -27.94 11.16 14.38
CA GLU A 540 -28.90 10.28 15.05
C GLU A 540 -28.23 8.99 15.54
N SER A 541 -27.35 8.39 14.73
CA SER A 541 -26.58 7.22 15.14
C SER A 541 -25.62 7.50 16.30
N LEU A 542 -25.02 8.69 16.37
CA LEU A 542 -24.17 9.14 17.48
C LEU A 542 -24.98 9.30 18.77
N ASN A 543 -26.19 9.86 18.69
CA ASN A 543 -27.11 9.95 19.83
C ASN A 543 -27.51 8.56 20.34
N ARG A 544 -27.89 7.64 19.42
CA ARG A 544 -28.14 6.23 19.76
C ARG A 544 -26.91 5.54 20.34
N ALA A 545 -25.71 5.93 19.93
CA ALA A 545 -24.47 5.42 20.48
C ALA A 545 -24.27 5.87 21.94
N MET A 546 -24.60 7.12 22.24
CA MET A 546 -24.65 7.63 23.62
C MET A 546 -25.68 6.87 24.47
N ASP A 547 -26.86 6.57 23.93
CA ASP A 547 -27.88 5.77 24.61
C ASP A 547 -27.38 4.35 24.90
N ARG A 548 -26.71 3.70 23.94
CA ARG A 548 -26.08 2.38 24.15
C ARG A 548 -25.04 2.39 25.27
N ILE A 549 -24.21 3.44 25.36
CA ILE A 549 -23.24 3.59 26.45
C ILE A 549 -23.97 3.70 27.79
N ASN A 550 -25.04 4.50 27.85
CA ASN A 550 -25.86 4.64 29.06
C ASN A 550 -26.57 3.33 29.44
N GLU A 551 -27.02 2.53 28.47
CA GLU A 551 -27.59 1.19 28.72
C GLU A 551 -26.57 0.22 29.32
N VAL A 552 -25.35 0.19 28.77
CA VAL A 552 -24.27 -0.64 29.33
C VAL A 552 -23.91 -0.18 30.74
N ALA A 553 -23.89 1.14 30.97
CA ALA A 553 -23.62 1.70 32.29
C ALA A 553 -24.71 1.33 33.32
N LYS A 554 -25.99 1.35 32.91
CA LYS A 554 -27.12 0.87 33.73
C LYS A 554 -27.04 -0.63 34.02
N ALA A 555 -26.68 -1.44 33.02
CA ALA A 555 -26.51 -2.88 33.20
C ALA A 555 -25.37 -3.19 34.19
N ALA A 556 -24.25 -2.46 34.11
CA ALA A 556 -23.14 -2.58 35.05
C ALA A 556 -23.55 -2.20 36.48
N GLU A 557 -24.36 -1.14 36.64
CA GLU A 557 -24.88 -0.77 37.95
C GLU A 557 -25.85 -1.81 38.51
N ALA A 558 -26.67 -2.44 37.66
CA ALA A 558 -27.56 -3.51 38.08
C ALA A 558 -26.78 -4.74 38.58
N GLU A 559 -25.72 -5.16 37.88
CA GLU A 559 -24.85 -6.26 38.33
C GLU A 559 -24.17 -5.92 39.66
N ARG A 560 -23.64 -4.70 39.78
CA ARG A 560 -23.05 -4.21 41.03
C ARG A 560 -24.05 -4.19 42.19
N GLN A 561 -25.29 -3.77 41.95
CA GLN A 561 -26.35 -3.76 42.97
C GLN A 561 -26.66 -5.18 43.45
N VAL A 562 -26.68 -6.17 42.54
CA VAL A 562 -26.86 -7.58 42.91
C VAL A 562 -25.72 -8.09 43.80
N GLU A 563 -24.48 -7.73 43.51
CA GLU A 563 -23.33 -8.11 44.35
C GLU A 563 -23.35 -7.41 45.71
N LEU A 564 -23.67 -6.11 45.74
CA LEU A 564 -23.87 -5.36 46.98
C LEU A 564 -24.98 -5.97 47.84
N ASP A 565 -26.08 -6.41 47.23
CA ASP A 565 -27.18 -7.04 47.96
C ASP A 565 -26.83 -8.44 48.47
N LYS A 566 -26.01 -9.21 47.75
CA LYS A 566 -25.43 -10.46 48.26
C LYS A 566 -24.53 -10.21 49.47
N LEU A 567 -23.63 -9.22 49.40
CA LEU A 567 -22.75 -8.86 50.51
C LEU A 567 -23.54 -8.33 51.72
N LYS A 568 -24.59 -7.53 51.49
CA LYS A 568 -25.49 -7.07 52.55
C LYS A 568 -26.26 -8.23 53.20
N LYS A 569 -26.75 -9.20 52.42
CA LYS A 569 -27.42 -10.41 52.94
C LYS A 569 -26.45 -11.22 53.79
N HIS A 570 -25.24 -11.48 53.28
CA HIS A 570 -24.20 -12.19 54.03
C HIS A 570 -23.83 -11.46 55.34
N ALA A 571 -23.66 -10.13 55.29
CA ALA A 571 -23.39 -9.34 56.49
C ALA A 571 -24.53 -9.40 57.52
N ARG A 572 -25.79 -9.46 57.07
CA ARG A 572 -26.95 -9.67 57.96
C ARG A 572 -26.98 -11.07 58.57
N GLU A 573 -26.68 -12.11 57.80
CA GLU A 573 -26.60 -13.49 58.27
C GLU A 573 -25.47 -13.70 59.29
N VAL A 574 -24.30 -13.10 59.05
CA VAL A 574 -23.19 -13.17 60.00
C VAL A 574 -23.50 -12.36 61.26
N MET A 575 -24.16 -11.20 61.14
CA MET A 575 -24.63 -10.47 62.32
C MET A 575 -25.64 -11.29 63.13
N ALA A 576 -26.58 -11.96 62.47
CA ALA A 576 -27.61 -12.78 63.12
C ALA A 576 -27.01 -14.02 63.82
N SER A 577 -25.99 -14.65 63.22
CA SER A 577 -25.35 -15.86 63.76
C SER A 577 -24.25 -15.58 64.80
N THR A 578 -23.48 -14.49 64.66
CA THR A 578 -22.30 -14.22 65.50
C THR A 578 -22.41 -12.98 66.38
N GLY A 579 -23.45 -12.16 66.21
CA GLY A 579 -23.66 -10.89 66.93
C GLY A 579 -22.65 -9.78 66.58
N ARG A 580 -21.68 -10.04 65.69
CA ARG A 580 -20.63 -9.08 65.28
C ARG A 580 -20.98 -8.46 63.94
N ARG A 581 -20.76 -7.14 63.83
CA ARG A 581 -20.92 -6.39 62.57
C ARG A 581 -19.67 -6.55 61.70
N ILE A 582 -19.84 -7.08 60.50
CA ILE A 582 -18.80 -7.09 59.45
C ILE A 582 -18.85 -5.77 58.67
N ARG A 583 -17.68 -5.21 58.36
CA ARG A 583 -17.56 -4.09 57.43
C ARG A 583 -17.71 -4.61 56.01
N LEU A 584 -18.64 -4.03 55.24
CA LEU A 584 -18.83 -4.34 53.83
C LEU A 584 -17.58 -3.90 53.05
N ALA A 585 -17.03 -4.80 52.23
CA ALA A 585 -15.98 -4.45 51.29
C ALA A 585 -16.52 -3.48 50.23
N GLU A 586 -15.69 -2.55 49.79
CA GLU A 586 -16.01 -1.66 48.67
C GLU A 586 -16.05 -2.51 47.39
N VAL A 587 -17.21 -2.56 46.73
CA VAL A 587 -17.37 -3.27 45.45
C VAL A 587 -16.95 -2.32 44.34
N ASP A 588 -15.80 -2.62 43.73
CA ASP A 588 -15.31 -1.97 42.53
C ASP A 588 -16.22 -2.30 41.33
N GLY A 589 -16.39 -1.35 40.41
CA GLY A 589 -17.26 -1.49 39.23
C GLY A 589 -18.50 -0.60 39.22
N GLY A 590 -19.41 -0.86 38.29
CA GLY A 590 -20.68 -0.14 38.10
C GLY A 590 -20.64 1.04 37.12
N GLU A 591 -21.67 1.89 37.17
CA GLU A 591 -21.91 2.97 36.20
C GLU A 591 -20.75 3.96 36.14
N LYS A 592 -20.17 4.28 37.30
CA LYS A 592 -19.08 5.26 37.44
C LYS A 592 -17.83 4.81 36.67
N VAL A 593 -17.48 3.53 36.76
CA VAL A 593 -16.33 2.96 36.05
C VAL A 593 -16.58 2.98 34.54
N VAL A 594 -17.77 2.58 34.09
CA VAL A 594 -18.14 2.64 32.67
C VAL A 594 -18.05 4.07 32.12
N LYS A 595 -18.57 5.07 32.85
CA LYS A 595 -18.48 6.49 32.47
C LYS A 595 -17.06 7.03 32.49
N GLN A 596 -16.21 6.55 33.40
CA GLN A 596 -14.81 6.93 33.45
C GLN A 596 -14.02 6.33 32.28
N LEU A 597 -14.22 5.05 31.97
CA LEU A 597 -13.60 4.37 30.82
C LEU A 597 -14.04 5.00 29.49
N MET A 598 -15.33 5.28 29.34
CA MET A 598 -15.89 5.90 28.13
C MET A 598 -15.81 7.42 28.11
N GLY A 599 -15.24 8.06 29.14
CA GLY A 599 -15.19 9.53 29.26
C GLY A 599 -14.66 10.24 28.01
N PRO A 600 -13.52 9.82 27.43
CA PRO A 600 -13.01 10.39 26.19
C PRO A 600 -13.98 10.26 25.01
N THR A 601 -14.63 9.09 24.87
CA THR A 601 -15.62 8.89 23.80
C THR A 601 -16.88 9.71 24.00
N ILE A 602 -17.37 9.86 25.23
CA ILE A 602 -18.51 10.70 25.56
C ILE A 602 -18.21 12.16 25.21
N ASN A 603 -17.00 12.64 25.54
CA ASN A 603 -16.55 13.99 25.18
C ASN A 603 -16.41 14.18 23.66
N ALA A 604 -15.95 13.15 22.94
CA ALA A 604 -15.85 13.19 21.50
C ALA A 604 -17.24 13.21 20.83
N LEU A 605 -18.20 12.43 21.35
CA LEU A 605 -19.59 12.43 20.91
C LEU A 605 -20.25 13.78 21.15
N SER A 606 -20.10 14.36 22.36
CA SER A 606 -20.67 15.67 22.68
C SER A 606 -20.07 16.79 21.84
N LYS A 607 -18.77 16.73 21.53
CA LYS A 607 -18.12 17.68 20.61
C LYS A 607 -18.67 17.56 19.19
N ALA A 608 -18.82 16.33 18.67
CA ALA A 608 -19.34 16.09 17.33
C ALA A 608 -20.78 16.61 17.18
N THR A 609 -21.65 16.33 18.16
CA THR A 609 -23.04 16.82 18.14
C THR A 609 -23.12 18.33 18.31
N ALA A 610 -22.27 18.93 19.15
CA ALA A 610 -22.22 20.39 19.33
C ALA A 610 -21.76 21.13 18.07
N GLU A 611 -20.69 20.66 17.39
CA GLU A 611 -20.22 21.26 16.15
C GLU A 611 -21.24 21.11 15.01
N TYR A 612 -21.95 19.98 14.94
CA TYR A 612 -23.05 19.82 14.00
C TYR A 612 -24.19 20.81 14.27
N GLN A 613 -24.63 20.94 15.53
CA GLN A 613 -25.69 21.90 15.90
C GLN A 613 -25.30 23.35 15.59
N LYS A 614 -24.03 23.70 15.83
CA LYS A 614 -23.48 25.01 15.50
C LYS A 614 -23.49 25.27 13.99
N ALA A 615 -23.05 24.29 13.19
CA ALA A 615 -23.07 24.40 11.74
C ALA A 615 -24.50 24.49 11.18
N LEU A 616 -25.44 23.71 11.73
CA LEU A 616 -26.85 23.78 11.38
C LEU A 616 -27.43 25.18 11.67
N ALA A 617 -27.14 25.73 12.85
CA ALA A 617 -27.59 27.06 13.23
C ALA A 617 -27.06 28.16 12.29
N GLN A 618 -25.79 28.06 11.89
CA GLN A 618 -25.18 28.97 10.92
C GLN A 618 -25.87 28.89 9.55
N GLN A 619 -26.10 27.68 9.03
CA GLN A 619 -26.79 27.49 7.75
C GLN A 619 -28.24 28.00 7.79
N THR A 620 -28.96 27.78 8.90
CA THR A 620 -30.33 28.31 9.05
C THR A 620 -30.36 29.84 9.13
N ALA A 621 -29.32 30.47 9.71
CA ALA A 621 -29.21 31.92 9.77
C ALA A 621 -28.84 32.51 8.39
N GLU A 622 -27.94 31.87 7.65
CA GLU A 622 -27.56 32.26 6.28
C GLU A 622 -28.71 32.08 5.28
N GLY A 623 -29.57 31.07 5.45
CA GLY A 623 -30.75 30.87 4.60
C GLY A 623 -31.95 31.78 4.92
N GLN A 624 -31.91 32.51 6.04
CA GLN A 624 -32.93 33.50 6.43
C GLN A 624 -32.53 34.94 6.10
N SER A 625 -31.25 35.19 5.83
CA SER A 625 -30.74 36.45 5.26
C SER A 625 -30.79 36.41 3.74
#